data_AF-A0AAW0CMH7-F1
#
_entry.id   AF-A0AAW0CMH7-F1
#
_cell.length_a   1.000
_cell.length_b   1.000
_cell.length_c   1.000
_cell.angle_alpha   90.00
_cell.angle_beta   90.00
_cell.angle_gamma   90.00
#
_symmetry.space_group_name_H-M   'P 1'
#
loop_
_entity.id
_entity.type
_entity.pdbx_description
1 polymer ?
#
loop_
_entity_poly.entity_id
_entity_poly.type
_entity_poly.pdbx_seq_one_letter_code
_entity_poly.pdbx_strand_id
1 'polypeptide(L)'
;MPHSLSNPNQIVGSVSTLSAGDSPAFTSSTTFDSTSGAGVGTGYCTVNSLLSLGGRTDGFALCRNSSTLAAGRMDVVFEPKAGHENYVLEECKKVVIKMV
;
A
#
# COMPACT_ATOMS: atom_id res chain seq x y z
N MET A 1 -4.26 -15.46 8.65
CA MET A 1 -3.84 -14.09 8.27
C MET A 1 -2.35 -14.14 7.98
N PRO A 2 -1.79 -13.23 7.16
CA PRO A 2 -0.34 -13.11 7.02
C PRO A 2 0.31 -12.87 8.39
N HIS A 3 1.33 -13.64 8.74
CA HIS A 3 2.08 -13.47 9.99
C HIS A 3 3.55 -13.19 9.70
N SER A 4 4.14 -12.28 10.48
CA SER A 4 5.56 -11.95 10.39
C SER A 4 6.38 -13.00 11.13
N LEU A 5 7.43 -13.48 10.48
CA LEU A 5 8.36 -14.45 11.08
C LEU A 5 9.22 -13.81 12.17
N SER A 6 9.46 -12.51 12.07
CA SER A 6 10.27 -11.72 13.01
C SER A 6 9.43 -11.07 14.13
N ASN A 7 8.12 -10.90 13.91
CA ASN A 7 7.20 -10.41 14.93
C ASN A 7 5.86 -11.17 14.87
N PRO A 8 5.70 -12.25 15.65
CA PRO A 8 4.49 -13.09 15.63
C PRO A 8 3.22 -12.31 15.99
N ASN A 9 3.35 -11.20 16.71
CA ASN A 9 2.24 -10.35 17.14
C ASN A 9 1.84 -9.31 16.08
N GLN A 10 2.57 -9.23 14.97
CA GLN A 10 2.23 -8.36 13.86
C GLN A 10 1.06 -8.95 13.07
N ILE A 11 -0.06 -8.23 13.10
CA ILE A 11 -1.23 -8.53 12.30
C ILE A 11 -1.33 -7.45 11.23
N VAL A 12 -1.27 -7.86 9.97
CA VAL A 12 -1.49 -6.95 8.83
C VAL A 12 -2.95 -7.08 8.42
N GLY A 13 -3.70 -5.99 8.52
CA GLY A 13 -5.08 -5.89 8.10
C GLY A 13 -5.21 -5.03 6.84
N SER A 14 -6.01 -5.50 5.88
CA SER A 14 -6.47 -4.66 4.77
C SER A 14 -7.51 -3.65 5.29
N VAL A 15 -7.30 -2.36 5.02
CA VAL A 15 -8.31 -1.33 5.32
C VAL A 15 -9.54 -1.61 4.44
N SER A 16 -10.71 -1.67 5.06
CA SER A 16 -11.91 -2.29 4.48
C SER A 16 -12.62 -1.46 3.40
N THR A 17 -12.26 -0.19 3.20
CA THR A 17 -12.90 0.65 2.20
C THR A 17 -11.89 1.63 1.58
N LEU A 18 -11.39 1.30 0.40
CA LEU A 18 -10.70 2.23 -0.47
C LEU A 18 -11.61 2.51 -1.66
N SER A 19 -11.86 3.78 -1.97
CA SER A 19 -12.69 4.14 -3.13
C SER A 19 -11.86 4.04 -4.41
N ALA A 20 -12.54 3.80 -5.54
CA ALA A 20 -11.89 3.91 -6.84
C ALA A 20 -11.32 5.32 -7.03
N GLY A 21 -10.05 5.37 -7.42
CA GLY A 21 -9.26 6.56 -7.59
C GLY A 21 -8.40 6.94 -6.38
N ASP A 22 -8.54 6.27 -5.24
CA ASP A 22 -7.78 6.56 -4.03
C ASP A 22 -6.53 5.66 -3.90
N SER A 23 -5.57 6.11 -3.10
CA SER A 23 -4.36 5.34 -2.75
C SER A 23 -4.57 4.51 -1.47
N PRO A 24 -4.21 3.21 -1.45
CA PRO A 24 -4.34 2.40 -0.25
C PRO A 24 -3.40 2.90 0.86
N ALA A 25 -3.95 3.09 2.05
CA ALA A 25 -3.16 3.21 3.27
C ALA A 25 -2.92 1.82 3.86
N PHE A 26 -1.68 1.50 4.20
CA PHE A 26 -1.33 0.28 4.92
C PHE A 26 -1.00 0.64 6.36
N THR A 27 -1.75 0.08 7.30
CA THR A 27 -1.47 0.23 8.73
C THR A 27 -0.92 -1.09 9.28
N SER A 28 0.18 -1.02 10.03
CA SER A 28 0.63 -2.14 10.85
C SER A 28 -0.10 -2.07 12.18
N SER A 29 -0.72 -3.16 12.64
CA SER A 29 -1.45 -3.15 13.92
C SER A 29 -0.55 -3.24 15.16
N THR A 30 0.76 -3.41 14.98
CA THR A 30 1.73 -3.46 16.10
C THR A 30 2.18 -2.09 16.52
N THR A 31 1.99 -1.78 17.81
CA THR A 31 2.71 -0.71 18.50
C THR A 31 4.18 -1.12 18.61
N PHE A 32 5.07 -0.42 17.92
CA PHE A 32 6.50 -0.58 18.10
C PHE A 32 6.89 -0.01 19.46
N ASP A 33 7.35 -0.86 20.38
CA ASP A 33 7.93 -0.41 21.64
C ASP A 33 9.34 0.14 21.36
N SER A 34 9.48 1.45 21.50
CA SER A 34 10.69 2.21 21.22
C SER A 34 11.80 2.02 22.28
N THR A 35 11.59 1.21 23.31
CA THR A 35 12.55 1.05 24.43
C THR A 35 13.66 0.01 24.23
N SER A 36 13.60 -0.84 23.20
CA SER A 36 14.71 -1.76 22.89
C SER A 36 15.64 -1.14 21.84
N GLY A 37 16.74 -0.53 22.32
CA GLY A 37 17.76 0.17 21.54
C GLY A 37 18.61 -0.69 20.59
N ALA A 38 18.01 -1.65 19.89
CA ALA A 38 18.63 -2.44 18.84
C ALA A 38 17.66 -2.59 17.64
N GLY A 39 17.90 -1.80 16.59
CA GLY A 39 17.64 -2.21 15.21
C GLY A 39 16.22 -2.66 14.82
N VAL A 40 15.36 -1.69 14.50
CA VAL A 40 14.58 -1.61 13.24
C VAL A 40 14.12 -2.95 12.64
N GLY A 41 13.23 -3.67 13.33
CA GLY A 41 12.52 -4.79 12.71
C GLY A 41 11.27 -4.29 12.00
N THR A 42 11.38 -3.81 10.75
CA THR A 42 10.20 -3.75 9.86
C THR A 42 9.70 -5.17 9.68
N GLY A 43 8.85 -5.64 10.58
CA GLY A 43 8.29 -6.98 10.47
C GLY A 43 7.54 -7.07 9.13
N TYR A 44 7.95 -8.02 8.31
CA TYR A 44 7.31 -8.33 7.05
C TYR A 44 6.71 -9.73 7.19
N CYS A 45 5.46 -9.87 6.80
CA CYS A 45 4.86 -11.19 6.64
C CYS A 45 5.29 -11.70 5.28
N THR A 46 6.00 -12.84 5.22
CA THR A 46 6.24 -13.47 3.92
C THR A 46 4.93 -14.00 3.39
N VAL A 47 4.36 -13.30 2.42
CA VAL A 47 3.15 -13.68 1.72
C VAL A 47 3.48 -13.85 0.25
N ASN A 48 3.51 -15.08 -0.23
CA ASN A 48 3.69 -15.34 -1.66
C ASN A 48 2.36 -15.17 -2.41
N SER A 49 1.78 -13.97 -2.33
CA SER A 49 0.50 -13.65 -2.95
C SER A 49 0.51 -12.26 -3.57
N LEU A 50 -0.45 -12.02 -4.45
CA LEU A 50 -0.66 -10.70 -5.05
C LEU A 50 -1.48 -9.85 -4.08
N LEU A 51 -1.16 -8.55 -4.02
CA LEU A 51 -2.02 -7.60 -3.35
C LEU A 51 -3.38 -7.61 -4.05
N SER A 52 -4.44 -7.77 -3.27
CA SER A 52 -5.81 -7.75 -3.77
C SER A 52 -6.66 -6.82 -2.93
N LEU A 53 -7.60 -6.14 -3.59
CA LEU A 53 -8.63 -5.35 -2.93
C LEU A 53 -9.98 -5.75 -3.52
N GLY A 54 -10.94 -6.12 -2.67
CA GLY A 54 -12.23 -6.64 -3.13
C GLY A 54 -12.12 -7.88 -4.03
N GLY A 55 -11.05 -8.69 -3.87
CA GLY A 55 -10.77 -9.84 -4.73
C GLY A 55 -10.10 -9.51 -6.07
N ARG A 56 -9.86 -8.23 -6.36
CA ARG A 56 -9.20 -7.78 -7.59
C ARG A 56 -7.72 -7.53 -7.37
N THR A 57 -6.88 -8.09 -8.23
CA THR A 57 -5.42 -7.90 -8.24
C THR A 57 -4.94 -7.02 -9.40
N ASP A 58 -5.83 -6.72 -10.34
CA ASP A 58 -5.58 -6.01 -11.61
C ASP A 58 -6.00 -4.53 -11.59
N GLY A 59 -6.52 -4.06 -10.44
CA GLY A 59 -7.02 -2.69 -10.29
C GLY A 59 -5.94 -1.66 -9.98
N PHE A 60 -4.70 -2.06 -9.69
CA PHE A 60 -3.67 -1.14 -9.23
C PHE A 60 -2.93 -0.45 -10.37
N ALA A 61 -2.60 0.82 -10.16
CA ALA A 61 -1.74 1.60 -11.03
C ALA A 61 -0.75 2.43 -10.21
N LEU A 62 0.41 2.72 -10.79
CA LEU A 62 1.32 3.76 -10.32
C LEU A 62 0.96 5.07 -11.03
N CYS A 63 0.55 6.06 -10.25
CA CYS A 63 0.21 7.38 -10.73
C CYS A 63 1.22 8.39 -10.18
N ARG A 64 1.72 9.28 -11.03
CA ARG A 64 2.55 10.38 -10.56
C ARG A 64 1.67 11.39 -9.84
N ASN A 65 2.03 11.74 -8.61
CA ASN A 65 1.31 12.74 -7.86
C ASN A 65 1.60 14.13 -8.44
N SER A 66 0.56 14.80 -8.94
CA SER A 66 0.64 16.12 -9.57
C SER A 66 0.70 17.27 -8.58
N SER A 67 0.46 17.02 -7.29
CA SER A 67 0.53 18.03 -6.24
C SER A 67 1.95 18.56 -6.07
N THR A 68 2.07 19.89 -5.95
CA THR A 68 3.34 20.58 -5.67
C THR A 68 3.97 20.14 -4.35
N LEU A 69 3.15 19.69 -3.39
CA LEU A 69 3.60 19.17 -2.10
C LEU A 69 4.21 17.77 -2.19
N ALA A 70 3.85 17.00 -3.24
CA ALA A 70 4.30 15.63 -3.40
C ALA A 70 5.57 15.51 -4.28
N ALA A 71 6.04 16.61 -4.89
CA ALA A 71 7.26 16.66 -5.70
C ALA A 71 7.37 15.55 -6.77
N GLY A 72 6.24 15.11 -7.34
CA GLY A 72 6.21 14.03 -8.32
C GLY A 72 6.39 12.62 -7.75
N ARG A 73 6.16 12.42 -6.45
CA ARG A 73 6.07 11.09 -5.81
C ARG A 73 5.13 10.17 -6.59
N MET A 74 5.50 8.91 -6.72
CA MET A 74 4.64 7.89 -7.31
C MET A 74 3.72 7.31 -6.24
N ASP A 75 2.42 7.39 -6.46
CA ASP A 75 1.39 6.83 -5.58
C ASP A 75 0.80 5.57 -6.23
N VAL A 76 0.59 4.53 -5.42
CA VAL A 76 -0.24 3.39 -5.81
C VAL A 76 -1.69 3.85 -5.74
N VAL A 77 -2.46 3.67 -6.79
CA VAL A 77 -3.89 4.04 -6.86
C VAL A 77 -4.68 2.83 -7.29
N PHE A 78 -5.79 2.55 -6.61
CA PHE A 78 -6.72 1.49 -7.01
C PHE A 78 -7.80 2.08 -7.93
N GLU A 79 -7.96 1.50 -9.11
CA GLU A 79 -8.91 1.92 -10.14
C GLU A 79 -8.85 3.43 -10.43
N PRO A 80 -7.69 3.94 -10.91
CA PRO A 80 -7.53 5.37 -11.18
C PRO A 80 -8.60 5.87 -12.17
N LYS A 81 -9.08 7.09 -11.94
CA LYS A 81 -10.16 7.72 -12.72
C LYS A 81 -9.78 9.13 -13.15
N ALA A 82 -10.39 9.59 -14.25
CA ALA A 82 -10.17 10.94 -14.75
C ALA A 82 -10.73 11.99 -13.77
N GLY A 83 -10.13 13.19 -13.76
CA GLY A 83 -10.59 14.32 -12.95
C GLY A 83 -10.24 14.23 -11.46
N HIS A 84 -9.28 13.38 -11.07
CA HIS A 84 -8.79 13.32 -9.71
C HIS A 84 -7.80 14.48 -9.41
N GLU A 85 -7.84 15.03 -8.20
CA GLU A 85 -7.03 16.21 -7.82
C GLU A 85 -5.52 15.93 -7.75
N ASN A 86 -5.14 14.69 -7.46
CA ASN A 86 -3.76 14.33 -7.11
C ASN A 86 -2.99 13.63 -8.23
N TYR A 87 -3.59 13.33 -9.39
CA TYR A 87 -2.89 12.70 -10.52
C TYR A 87 -3.60 12.94 -11.84
N VAL A 88 -2.87 12.68 -12.94
CA VAL A 88 -3.40 12.69 -14.31
C VAL A 88 -3.54 11.24 -14.79
N LEU A 89 -4.73 10.85 -15.23
CA LEU A 89 -5.05 9.44 -15.55
C LEU A 89 -4.13 8.87 -16.65
N GLU A 90 -3.80 9.69 -17.65
CA GLU A 90 -2.97 9.31 -18.79
C GLU A 90 -1.52 9.02 -18.40
N GLU A 91 -1.08 9.58 -17.28
CA GLU A 91 0.25 9.34 -16.70
C GLU A 91 0.28 8.08 -15.83
N CYS A 92 -0.87 7.55 -15.43
CA CYS A 92 -0.94 6.33 -14.62
C CYS A 92 -0.55 5.09 -15.43
N LYS A 93 0.24 4.20 -14.83
CA LYS A 93 0.63 2.91 -15.42
C LYS A 93 0.10 1.76 -14.58
N LYS A 94 -0.66 0.86 -15.20
CA LYS A 94 -1.16 -0.35 -14.53
C LYS A 94 0.00 -1.20 -14.02
N VAL A 95 -0.14 -1.73 -12.81
CA VAL A 95 0.84 -2.58 -12.16
C VAL A 95 0.18 -3.76 -11.47
N VAL A 96 0.95 -4.84 -11.30
CA VAL A 96 0.60 -5.95 -10.43
C VAL A 96 1.55 -5.91 -9.25
N ILE A 97 1.02 -5.86 -8.04
CA ILE A 97 1.82 -5.75 -6.81
C ILE A 97 1.94 -7.14 -6.20
N LYS A 98 3.17 -7.66 -6.18
CA LYS A 98 3.51 -8.88 -5.45
C LYS A 98 3.86 -8.51 -4.01
N MET A 99 3.24 -9.18 -3.05
CA MET A 99 3.65 -9.08 -1.65
C MET A 99 4.85 -10.01 -1.41
N VAL A 100 5.79 -9.60 -0.56
CA VAL A 100 7.02 -10.35 -0.26
C VAL A 100 7.30 -10.35 1.24
#